data_AF-A0A7X8YVE6-F1
#
_entry.id   AF-A0A7X8YVE6-F1
#
_cell.length_a   1.000
_cell.length_b   1.000
_cell.length_c   1.000
_cell.angle_alpha   90.00
_cell.angle_beta   90.00
_cell.angle_gamma   90.00
#
_symmetry.space_group_name_H-M   'P 1'
#
loop_
_entity.id
_entity.type
_entity.pdbx_description
1 polymer ?
#
loop_
_entity_poly.entity_id
_entity_poly.type
_entity_poly.pdbx_seq_one_letter_code
_entity_poly.pdbx_strand_id
1 'polypeptide(L)'
;MRIRKPRTARLDEVIISREGEYANIEFREPGISGVNLKLGLKVQTMTDRQILIAFNRSVRAMEEMSRNYVHRPVEIPAGKPQIRYFAAGDQWVPRGDVLRCVIEDGGPDGEAIIWIDDRELSLKDFGRLLTTHAGWGMRIVFVPDNDLESMHPIEMREPEEDPRS
;
A
#
# COMPACT_ATOMS: atom_id res chain seq x y z
N MET A 1 -11.59 -3.39 9.16
CA MET A 1 -12.00 -2.46 8.08
C MET A 1 -10.82 -1.55 7.76
N ARG A 2 -10.41 -1.42 6.49
CA ARG A 2 -9.28 -0.55 6.11
C ARG A 2 -9.71 0.91 6.24
N ILE A 3 -8.97 1.69 7.04
CA ILE A 3 -9.21 3.13 7.18
C ILE A 3 -8.84 3.81 5.86
N ARG A 4 -9.75 4.62 5.33
CA ARG A 4 -9.58 5.39 4.09
C ARG A 4 -8.73 6.63 4.34
N LYS A 5 -8.00 7.05 3.29
CA LYS A 5 -7.20 8.28 3.33
C LYS A 5 -8.11 9.50 3.54
N PRO A 6 -7.63 10.55 4.23
CA PRO A 6 -8.35 11.81 4.35
C PRO A 6 -8.64 12.41 2.97
N ARG A 7 -9.85 12.94 2.80
CA ARG A 7 -10.30 13.67 1.61
C ARG A 7 -10.58 15.12 1.97
N THR A 8 -10.80 15.99 0.98
CA THR A 8 -11.33 17.32 1.29
C THR A 8 -12.70 17.20 1.96
N ALA A 9 -12.97 18.05 2.94
CA ALA A 9 -14.16 17.99 3.77
C ALA A 9 -14.84 19.36 3.91
N ARG A 10 -16.12 19.34 4.25
CA ARG A 10 -16.91 20.48 4.72
C ARG A 10 -16.89 20.53 6.25
N LEU A 11 -17.27 21.68 6.81
CA LEU A 11 -17.18 21.93 8.24
C LEU A 11 -18.12 21.02 9.06
N ASP A 12 -19.27 20.68 8.50
CA ASP A 12 -20.25 19.76 9.06
C ASP A 12 -19.79 18.29 9.01
N GLU A 13 -18.83 17.93 8.15
CA GLU A 13 -18.31 16.56 8.02
C GLU A 13 -17.22 16.23 9.04
N VAL A 14 -16.72 17.21 9.79
CA VAL A 14 -15.57 17.03 10.70
C VAL A 14 -15.82 17.58 12.10
N ILE A 15 -15.00 17.12 13.03
CA ILE A 15 -14.81 17.68 14.36
C ILE A 15 -13.36 18.15 14.43
N ILE A 16 -13.16 19.41 14.87
CA ILE A 16 -11.83 20.02 14.96
C ILE A 16 -11.54 20.34 16.42
N SER A 17 -10.47 19.76 16.94
CA SER A 17 -9.92 20.10 18.25
C SER A 17 -8.50 20.66 18.10
N ARG A 18 -7.99 21.29 19.16
CA ARG A 18 -6.69 21.97 19.16
C ARG A 18 -5.85 21.43 20.30
N GLU A 19 -4.62 21.06 20.00
CA GLU A 19 -3.68 20.53 20.99
C GLU A 19 -2.28 21.10 20.74
N GLY A 20 -1.85 22.01 21.63
CA GLY A 20 -0.57 22.72 21.48
C GLY A 20 -0.48 23.49 20.16
N GLU A 21 0.39 23.03 19.26
CA GLU A 21 0.63 23.61 17.93
C GLU A 21 -0.16 22.92 16.80
N TYR A 22 -1.03 21.97 17.15
CA TYR A 22 -1.73 21.10 16.23
C TYR A 22 -3.24 21.36 16.23
N ALA A 23 -3.84 21.18 15.07
CA ALA A 23 -5.27 20.96 14.93
C ALA A 23 -5.52 19.48 14.63
N ASN A 24 -6.32 18.82 15.46
CA ASN A 24 -6.72 17.44 15.26
C ASN A 24 -8.09 17.46 14.55
N ILE A 25 -8.15 16.86 13.37
CA ILE A 25 -9.31 16.87 12.48
C ILE A 25 -9.82 15.45 12.36
N GLU A 26 -11.01 15.19 12.89
CA GLU A 26 -11.65 13.89 12.87
C GLU A 26 -12.87 13.94 11.95
N PHE A 27 -13.02 12.93 11.08
CA PHE A 27 -14.20 12.79 10.24
C PHE A 27 -15.34 12.21 11.05
N ARG A 28 -16.55 12.76 10.89
CA ARG A 28 -17.76 12.17 11.47
C ARG A 28 -18.11 10.84 10.84
N GLU A 29 -17.76 10.66 9.56
CA GLU A 29 -17.92 9.40 8.84
C GLU A 29 -16.90 8.36 9.37
N PRO A 30 -17.37 7.22 9.91
CA PRO A 30 -16.47 6.17 10.37
C PRO A 30 -15.60 5.61 9.23
N GLY A 31 -14.37 5.23 9.57
CA GLY A 31 -13.45 4.58 8.63
C GLY A 31 -12.72 5.54 7.69
N ILE A 32 -12.68 6.84 7.99
CA ILE A 32 -11.72 7.80 7.41
C ILE A 32 -10.68 8.17 8.46
N SER A 33 -9.41 8.22 8.08
CA SER A 33 -8.31 8.56 9.00
C SER A 33 -8.41 10.03 9.42
N GLY A 34 -8.27 10.29 10.73
CA GLY A 34 -8.09 11.65 11.24
C GLY A 34 -6.72 12.22 10.89
N VAL A 35 -6.57 13.54 11.02
CA VAL A 35 -5.33 14.26 10.68
C VAL A 35 -4.92 15.20 11.81
N ASN A 36 -3.66 15.08 12.22
CA ASN A 36 -3.00 16.04 13.13
C ASN A 36 -2.21 17.05 12.28
N LEU A 37 -2.80 18.22 12.04
CA LEU A 37 -2.22 19.26 11.20
C LEU A 37 -1.41 20.24 12.05
N LYS A 38 -0.09 20.23 11.89
CA LYS A 38 0.77 21.22 12.55
C LYS A 38 0.60 22.59 11.90
N LEU A 39 0.03 23.54 12.65
CA LEU A 39 -0.17 24.92 12.21
C LEU A 39 0.67 25.92 13.02
N GLY A 40 1.33 25.47 14.09
CA GLY A 40 2.04 26.34 15.02
C GLY A 40 1.08 27.05 15.98
N LEU A 41 1.60 27.94 16.82
CA LEU A 41 0.83 28.63 17.85
C LEU A 41 -0.39 29.42 17.33
N LYS A 42 -0.39 29.84 16.05
CA LYS A 42 -1.55 30.50 15.42
C LYS A 42 -2.81 29.64 15.40
N VAL A 43 -2.70 28.31 15.56
CA VAL A 43 -3.86 27.41 15.61
C VAL A 43 -4.85 27.80 16.71
N GLN A 44 -4.35 28.38 17.79
CA GLN A 44 -5.14 28.82 18.94
C GLN A 44 -6.05 29.99 18.62
N THR A 45 -5.67 30.83 17.65
CA THR A 45 -6.46 32.00 17.22
C THR A 45 -7.21 31.76 15.91
N MET A 46 -7.01 30.61 15.25
CA MET A 46 -7.67 30.27 14.00
C MET A 46 -9.08 29.75 14.27
N THR A 47 -10.04 30.18 13.47
CA THR A 47 -11.38 29.58 13.43
C THR A 47 -11.33 28.18 12.83
N ASP A 48 -12.30 27.33 13.16
CA ASP A 48 -12.41 25.98 12.57
C ASP A 48 -12.47 26.06 11.05
N ARG A 49 -13.11 27.10 10.49
CA ARG A 49 -13.14 27.34 9.04
C ARG A 49 -11.75 27.61 8.47
N GLN A 50 -10.90 28.39 9.14
CA GLN A 50 -9.54 28.65 8.69
C GLN A 50 -8.66 27.40 8.78
N ILE A 51 -8.82 26.59 9.84
CA ILE A 51 -8.15 25.31 9.99
C ILE A 51 -8.57 24.35 8.86
N LEU A 52 -9.87 24.24 8.60
CA LEU A 52 -10.41 23.41 7.52
C LEU A 52 -9.90 23.84 6.14
N ILE A 53 -9.78 25.14 5.88
CA ILE A 53 -9.19 25.65 4.63
C ILE A 53 -7.72 25.22 4.50
N ALA A 54 -6.93 25.32 5.57
CA ALA A 54 -5.53 24.88 5.58
C ALA A 54 -5.40 23.38 5.36
N PHE A 55 -6.27 22.59 5.99
CA PHE A 55 -6.38 21.15 5.78
C PHE A 55 -6.73 20.80 4.34
N ASN A 56 -7.83 21.34 3.81
CA ASN A 56 -8.28 21.06 2.44
C ASN A 56 -7.23 21.46 1.39
N ARG A 57 -6.49 22.55 1.64
CA ARG A 57 -5.36 22.94 0.78
C ARG A 57 -4.25 21.89 0.81
N SER A 58 -3.93 21.35 1.99
CA SER A 58 -2.92 20.30 2.14
C SER A 58 -3.35 19.00 1.45
N VAL A 59 -4.62 18.61 1.58
CA VAL A 59 -5.17 17.45 0.86
C VAL A 59 -5.08 17.64 -0.65
N ARG A 60 -5.51 18.79 -1.18
CA ARG A 60 -5.40 19.07 -2.62
C ARG A 60 -3.96 19.07 -3.12
N ALA A 61 -3.01 19.61 -2.34
CA ALA A 61 -1.60 19.58 -2.69
C ALA A 61 -1.05 18.14 -2.71
N MET A 62 -1.46 17.30 -1.76
CA MET A 62 -1.12 15.87 -1.77
C MET A 62 -1.74 15.13 -2.96
N GLU A 63 -3.00 15.43 -3.30
CA GLU A 63 -3.68 14.86 -4.48
C GLU A 63 -3.03 15.32 -5.79
N GLU A 64 -2.61 16.57 -5.90
CA GLU A 64 -1.89 17.10 -7.05
C GLU A 64 -0.50 16.46 -7.19
N MET A 65 0.25 16.36 -6.09
CA MET A 65 1.53 15.65 -6.07
C MET A 65 1.36 14.18 -6.45
N SER A 66 0.30 13.53 -5.94
CA SER A 66 -0.02 12.14 -6.30
C SER A 66 -0.45 11.97 -7.76
N ARG A 67 -1.17 12.93 -8.34
CA ARG A 67 -1.56 12.90 -9.76
C ARG A 67 -0.36 13.02 -10.69
N ASN A 68 0.65 13.77 -10.25
CA ASN A 68 1.89 13.95 -11.00
C ASN A 68 2.94 12.86 -10.70
N TYR A 69 2.72 12.03 -9.68
CA TYR A 69 3.61 10.92 -9.34
C TYR A 69 3.33 9.72 -10.25
N VAL A 70 4.21 9.49 -11.21
CA VAL A 70 4.23 8.25 -11.98
C VAL A 70 5.16 7.27 -11.26
N HIS A 71 4.58 6.39 -10.44
CA HIS A 71 5.34 5.27 -9.90
C HIS A 71 5.83 4.39 -11.04
N ARG A 72 7.13 4.09 -11.06
CA ARG A 72 7.73 3.14 -12.01
C ARG A 72 8.31 1.99 -11.21
N PRO A 73 7.60 0.85 -11.14
CA PRO A 73 8.11 -0.34 -10.47
C PRO A 73 9.47 -0.74 -11.07
N VAL A 74 10.43 -1.01 -10.20
CA VAL A 74 11.77 -1.49 -10.58
C VAL A 74 11.80 -3.01 -10.46
N GLU A 75 11.98 -3.67 -11.58
CA GLU A 75 12.17 -5.12 -11.63
C GLU A 75 13.67 -5.47 -11.59
N ILE A 76 14.03 -6.44 -10.76
CA ILE A 76 15.40 -6.96 -10.71
C ILE A 76 15.63 -7.85 -11.94
N PRO A 77 16.72 -7.65 -12.71
CA PRO A 77 17.01 -8.48 -13.89
C PRO A 77 17.13 -9.97 -13.57
N ALA A 78 16.78 -10.82 -14.54
CA ALA A 78 16.94 -12.26 -14.49
C ALA A 78 18.35 -12.68 -14.03
N GLY A 79 18.43 -13.72 -13.20
CA GLY A 79 19.70 -14.23 -12.64
C GLY A 79 20.34 -13.33 -11.58
N LYS A 80 19.70 -12.23 -11.17
CA LYS A 80 20.09 -11.47 -9.98
C LYS A 80 19.09 -11.75 -8.85
N PRO A 81 19.56 -11.89 -7.59
CA PRO A 81 18.66 -12.15 -6.47
C PRO A 81 17.58 -11.09 -6.34
N GLN A 82 16.31 -11.46 -6.30
CA GLN A 82 15.18 -10.55 -6.14
C GLN A 82 14.97 -10.14 -4.69
N ILE A 83 15.42 -10.98 -3.75
CA ILE A 83 15.31 -10.76 -2.31
C ILE A 83 16.69 -10.79 -1.64
N ARG A 84 16.77 -10.19 -0.46
CA ARG A 84 17.95 -10.27 0.41
C ARG A 84 17.55 -10.45 1.85
N TYR A 85 18.41 -11.07 2.65
CA TYR A 85 18.20 -11.16 4.08
C TYR A 85 18.50 -9.82 4.76
N PHE A 86 17.65 -9.41 5.69
CA PHE A 86 17.84 -8.23 6.52
C PHE A 86 17.96 -8.67 7.98
N ALA A 87 19.20 -8.84 8.43
CA ALA A 87 19.51 -9.41 9.74
C ALA A 87 18.87 -8.66 10.93
N ALA A 88 18.83 -7.33 10.88
CA ALA A 88 18.27 -6.55 11.99
C ALA A 88 16.76 -6.73 12.18
N GLY A 89 16.03 -7.12 11.12
CA GLY A 89 14.60 -7.44 11.17
C GLY A 89 14.31 -8.93 11.09
N ASP A 90 15.34 -9.78 11.07
CA ASP A 90 15.27 -11.24 10.94
C ASP A 90 14.29 -11.69 9.85
N GLN A 91 14.39 -11.08 8.65
CA GLN A 91 13.44 -11.31 7.56
C GLN A 91 14.07 -11.12 6.19
N TRP A 92 13.44 -11.75 5.20
CA TRP A 92 13.69 -11.44 3.79
C TRP A 92 13.01 -10.12 3.40
N VAL A 93 13.70 -9.34 2.58
CA VAL A 93 13.18 -8.09 2.02
C VAL A 93 13.38 -8.08 0.50
N PRO A 94 12.43 -7.52 -0.26
CA PRO A 94 12.56 -7.38 -1.70
C PRO A 94 13.65 -6.34 -2.04
N ARG A 95 14.28 -6.53 -3.20
CA ARG A 95 15.28 -5.59 -3.76
C ARG A 95 14.69 -4.68 -4.84
N GLY A 96 13.53 -5.05 -5.38
CA GLY A 96 12.76 -4.27 -6.35
C GLY A 96 11.27 -4.31 -6.02
N ASP A 97 10.47 -3.73 -6.90
CA ASP A 97 9.01 -3.59 -6.76
C ASP A 97 8.25 -4.76 -7.43
N VAL A 98 8.95 -5.59 -8.21
CA VAL A 98 8.42 -6.79 -8.87
C VAL A 98 9.09 -8.03 -8.30
N LEU A 99 8.28 -9.03 -7.93
CA LEU A 99 8.71 -10.35 -7.50
C LEU A 99 8.13 -11.38 -8.45
N ARG A 100 9.01 -12.14 -9.10
CA ARG A 100 8.70 -13.33 -9.88
C ARG A 100 8.70 -14.52 -8.93
N CYS A 101 7.53 -15.10 -8.72
CA CYS A 101 7.31 -16.17 -7.75
C CYS A 101 6.76 -17.43 -8.43
N VAL A 102 7.16 -18.60 -7.95
CA VAL A 102 6.48 -19.88 -8.23
C VAL A 102 5.70 -20.28 -6.98
N ILE A 103 4.50 -20.82 -7.17
CA ILE A 103 3.63 -21.27 -6.09
C ILE A 103 3.57 -22.79 -6.15
N GLU A 104 3.85 -23.44 -5.02
CA GLU A 104 3.71 -24.88 -4.83
C GLU A 104 2.74 -25.17 -3.66
N ASP A 105 2.13 -26.35 -3.66
CA ASP A 105 1.14 -26.79 -2.66
C ASP A 105 1.70 -27.78 -1.63
N GLY A 106 3.03 -27.95 -1.60
CA GLY A 106 3.74 -28.90 -0.73
C GLY A 106 3.91 -28.46 0.74
N GLY A 107 3.31 -27.35 1.17
CA GLY A 107 3.47 -26.81 2.52
C GLY A 107 2.73 -27.60 3.61
N PRO A 108 3.04 -27.35 4.89
CA PRO A 108 2.29 -27.90 6.00
C PRO A 108 0.80 -27.62 5.85
N ASP A 109 -0.06 -28.62 6.12
CA ASP A 109 -1.52 -28.50 6.02
C ASP A 109 -2.04 -28.04 4.63
N GLY A 110 -1.26 -28.24 3.56
CA GLY A 110 -1.60 -27.80 2.21
C GLY A 110 -1.42 -26.30 1.99
N GLU A 111 -0.67 -25.61 2.86
CA GLU A 111 -0.32 -24.22 2.66
C GLU A 111 0.56 -24.02 1.42
N ALA A 112 0.40 -22.85 0.79
CA ALA A 112 1.25 -22.46 -0.33
C ALA A 112 2.70 -22.26 0.14
N ILE A 113 3.62 -22.86 -0.60
CA ILE A 113 5.04 -22.54 -0.58
C ILE A 113 5.31 -21.55 -1.71
N ILE A 114 6.01 -20.46 -1.41
CA ILE A 114 6.36 -19.43 -2.39
C ILE A 114 7.85 -19.50 -2.66
N TRP A 115 8.21 -19.82 -3.90
CA TRP A 115 9.59 -19.77 -4.37
C TRP A 115 9.88 -18.43 -5.00
N ILE A 116 10.98 -17.79 -4.57
CA ILE A 116 11.53 -16.59 -5.20
C ILE A 116 13.01 -16.85 -5.46
N ASP A 117 13.41 -16.85 -6.73
CA ASP A 117 14.69 -17.43 -7.15
C ASP A 117 14.78 -18.89 -6.64
N ASP A 118 15.92 -19.30 -6.08
CA ASP A 118 16.09 -20.63 -5.46
C ASP A 118 15.72 -20.66 -3.96
N ARG A 119 14.92 -19.69 -3.48
CA ARG A 119 14.54 -19.60 -2.08
C ARG A 119 13.08 -20.00 -1.87
N GLU A 120 12.92 -21.09 -1.13
CA GLU A 120 11.65 -21.48 -0.52
C GLU A 120 11.26 -20.52 0.61
N LEU A 121 10.03 -20.01 0.57
CA LEU A 121 9.42 -19.20 1.62
C LEU A 121 8.10 -19.82 2.06
N SER A 122 7.95 -20.00 3.36
CA SER A 122 6.64 -20.28 3.96
C SER A 122 5.68 -19.11 3.73
N LEU A 123 4.37 -19.36 3.78
CA LEU A 123 3.37 -18.29 3.70
C LEU A 123 3.59 -17.22 4.78
N LYS A 124 4.06 -17.62 5.96
CA LYS A 124 4.44 -16.71 7.05
C LYS A 124 5.62 -15.81 6.67
N ASP A 125 6.69 -16.36 6.12
CA ASP A 125 7.88 -15.58 5.75
C ASP A 125 7.62 -14.69 4.54
N PHE A 126 6.86 -15.18 3.55
CA PHE A 126 6.39 -14.36 2.44
C PHE A 126 5.49 -13.23 2.93
N GLY A 127 4.57 -13.49 3.86
CA GLY A 127 3.75 -12.47 4.51
C GLY A 127 4.59 -11.41 5.22
N ARG A 128 5.65 -11.79 5.94
CA ARG A 128 6.60 -10.85 6.55
C ARG A 128 7.33 -10.01 5.50
N LEU A 129 7.78 -10.63 4.41
CA LEU A 129 8.40 -9.91 3.30
C LEU A 129 7.48 -8.82 2.74
N LEU A 130 6.18 -9.10 2.55
CA LEU A 130 5.21 -8.12 2.05
C LEU A 130 5.03 -6.91 2.98
N THR A 131 5.30 -7.04 4.28
CA THR A 131 5.18 -5.92 5.23
C THR A 131 6.17 -4.78 4.95
N THR A 132 7.21 -5.03 4.16
CA THR A 132 8.12 -3.98 3.65
C THR A 132 7.38 -2.92 2.83
N HIS A 133 6.23 -3.28 2.26
CA HIS A 133 5.35 -2.41 1.48
C HIS A 133 4.06 -2.05 2.23
N ALA A 134 4.09 -2.06 3.57
CA ALA A 134 2.94 -1.67 4.39
C ALA A 134 2.37 -0.30 3.95
N GLY A 135 1.07 -0.27 3.64
CA GLY A 135 0.37 0.93 3.15
C GLY A 135 0.28 1.05 1.61
N TRP A 136 1.01 0.22 0.86
CA TRP A 136 0.92 0.13 -0.60
C TRP A 136 -0.17 -0.84 -1.05
N GLY A 137 -0.52 -0.79 -2.34
CA GLY A 137 -1.36 -1.80 -2.99
C GLY A 137 -0.50 -2.84 -3.71
N MET A 138 -1.02 -4.05 -3.85
CA MET A 138 -0.41 -5.14 -4.61
C MET A 138 -1.39 -5.62 -5.68
N ARG A 139 -0.88 -5.92 -6.87
CA ARG A 139 -1.62 -6.59 -7.95
C ARG A 139 -0.91 -7.92 -8.23
N ILE A 140 -1.65 -9.03 -8.25
CA ILE A 140 -1.13 -10.36 -8.55
C ILE A 140 -1.58 -10.75 -9.94
N VAL A 141 -0.67 -11.30 -10.74
CA VAL A 141 -0.94 -11.84 -12.08
C VAL A 141 -0.43 -13.28 -12.09
N PHE A 142 -1.30 -14.23 -12.42
CA PHE A 142 -0.92 -15.63 -12.57
C PHE A 142 -0.51 -15.89 -14.01
N VAL A 143 0.65 -16.51 -14.19
CA VAL A 143 1.23 -16.88 -15.48
C VAL A 143 1.82 -18.29 -15.36
N PRO A 144 1.98 -19.02 -16.46
CA PRO A 144 2.77 -20.24 -16.47
C PRO A 144 4.18 -20.00 -15.89
N ASP A 145 4.72 -20.99 -15.19
CA ASP A 145 6.03 -20.89 -14.51
C ASP A 145 7.18 -20.61 -15.49
N ASN A 146 7.11 -21.19 -16.68
CA ASN A 146 8.06 -20.97 -17.78
C ASN A 146 8.03 -19.56 -18.38
N ASP A 147 7.03 -18.74 -18.00
CA ASP A 147 6.77 -17.43 -18.58
C ASP A 147 7.06 -16.27 -17.61
N LEU A 148 7.54 -16.55 -16.39
CA LEU A 148 7.74 -15.54 -15.33
C LEU A 148 8.67 -14.37 -15.70
N GLU A 149 9.64 -14.59 -16.58
CA GLU A 149 10.60 -13.56 -17.01
C GLU A 149 10.06 -12.62 -18.10
N SER A 150 8.88 -12.91 -18.64
CA SER A 150 8.27 -12.13 -19.72
C SER A 150 7.31 -11.09 -19.18
N MET A 151 7.25 -9.93 -19.83
CA MET A 151 6.15 -8.99 -19.63
C MET A 151 4.88 -9.52 -20.28
N HIS A 152 3.83 -9.70 -19.49
CA HIS A 152 2.56 -10.21 -19.96
C HIS A 152 1.53 -9.10 -20.22
N PRO A 153 0.89 -9.06 -21.40
CA PRO A 153 -0.27 -8.22 -21.60
C PRO A 153 -1.41 -8.70 -20.69
N ILE A 154 -2.14 -7.77 -20.09
CA ILE A 154 -3.30 -8.09 -19.26
C ILE A 154 -4.57 -7.69 -20.00
N GLU A 155 -5.46 -8.64 -20.21
CA GLU A 155 -6.78 -8.39 -20.78
C GLU A 155 -7.78 -8.01 -19.68
N MET A 156 -8.61 -7.01 -19.96
CA MET A 156 -9.67 -6.56 -19.06
C MET A 156 -11.01 -7.14 -19.55
N ARG A 157 -11.40 -8.29 -19.00
CA ARG A 157 -12.68 -8.96 -19.27
C ARG A 157 -13.10 -9.80 -18.06
N GLU A 158 -14.39 -10.13 -18.00
CA GLU A 158 -14.84 -11.20 -17.11
C GLU A 158 -14.30 -12.55 -17.61
N PRO A 159 -13.97 -13.50 -16.71
CA PRO A 159 -13.66 -14.86 -17.10
C PRO A 159 -14.87 -15.50 -17.79
N GLU A 160 -14.61 -16.41 -18.72
CA GLU A 160 -15.68 -17.26 -19.25
C GLU A 160 -16.17 -18.18 -18.11
N GLU A 161 -17.46 -18.42 -18.01
CA GLU A 161 -18.01 -19.34 -17.01
C GLU A 161 -17.34 -20.71 -17.18
N ASP A 162 -16.73 -21.23 -16.12
CA ASP A 162 -16.25 -22.62 -16.14
C ASP A 162 -17.50 -23.51 -16.13
N PRO A 163 -17.75 -24.35 -17.15
CA PRO A 163 -18.90 -25.25 -17.16
C PRO A 163 -18.88 -26.29 -16.02
N ARG A 164 -17.83 -26.28 -15.16
CA ARG A 164 -17.65 -27.15 -13.99
C ARG A 164 -17.77 -26.41 -12.65
N SER A 165 -17.99 -25.10 -12.63
CA SER A 165 -18.24 -24.33 -11.39
C SER A 165 -19.70 -24.33 -10.96
#